data_AF-A0A518H2C2-F1
#
_entry.id   AF-A0A518H2C2-F1
#
_cell.length_a   1.000
_cell.length_b   1.000
_cell.length_c   1.000
_cell.angle_alpha   90.00
_cell.angle_beta   90.00
_cell.angle_gamma   90.00
#
_symmetry.space_group_name_H-M   'P 1'
#
loop_
_entity.id
_entity.type
_entity.pdbx_description
1 polymer ?
#
loop_
_entity_poly.entity_id
_entity_poly.type
_entity_poly.pdbx_seq_one_letter_code
_entity_poly.pdbx_strand_id
1 'polypeptide(L)' 'MLVNINQPTSPEIHNLSIRLARECRYVVQGCLREEEWSLCDQEFYRVIRSGLEELARKEKP' A
#
# COMPACT_ATOMS: atom_id res chain seq x y z
N MET A 1 -2.42 19.26 -17.88
CA MET A 1 -2.10 18.94 -16.48
C MET A 1 -1.86 17.45 -16.38
N LEU A 2 -0.66 17.02 -16.01
CA LEU A 2 -0.38 15.61 -15.76
C LEU A 2 -1.10 15.21 -14.48
N VAL A 3 -2.09 14.32 -14.59
CA VAL A 3 -2.77 13.74 -13.43
C VAL A 3 -1.72 12.92 -12.69
N ASN A 4 -1.36 13.37 -11.48
CA ASN A 4 -0.44 12.65 -10.62
C ASN A 4 -1.16 11.42 -10.05
N ILE A 5 -1.18 10.34 -10.83
CA ILE A 5 -1.76 9.02 -10.49
C ILE A 5 -1.18 8.40 -9.21
N ASN A 6 -0.09 8.95 -8.68
CA ASN A 6 0.52 8.50 -7.43
C ASN A 6 0.02 9.22 -6.18
N GLN A 7 -0.90 10.19 -6.28
CA GLN A 7 -1.54 10.78 -5.10
C GLN A 7 -2.68 9.87 -4.61
N PRO A 8 -2.66 9.43 -3.34
CA PRO A 8 -3.74 8.64 -2.75
C PRO A 8 -5.08 9.33 -2.95
N THR A 9 -6.12 8.55 -3.29
CA THR A 9 -7.48 9.11 -3.42
C THR A 9 -7.95 9.76 -2.11
N SER A 10 -7.41 9.32 -0.96
CA SER A 10 -7.55 9.99 0.33
C SER A 10 -6.33 9.75 1.24
N PRO A 11 -6.01 10.66 2.17
CA PRO A 11 -4.96 10.47 3.18
C PRO A 11 -5.17 9.23 4.06
N GLU A 12 -6.43 8.86 4.32
CA GLU A 12 -6.79 7.69 5.12
C GLU A 12 -6.37 6.39 4.42
N ILE A 13 -6.64 6.28 3.11
CA ILE A 13 -6.21 5.12 2.30
C ILE A 13 -4.68 4.99 2.32
N HIS A 14 -3.96 6.12 2.20
CA HIS A 14 -2.50 6.12 2.25
C HIS A 14 -1.96 5.57 3.58
N ASN A 15 -2.43 6.14 4.68
CA ASN A 15 -1.97 5.78 6.02
C ASN A 15 -2.30 4.32 6.35
N LEU A 16 -3.50 3.86 5.97
CA LEU A 16 -3.89 2.47 6.13
C LEU A 16 -3.01 1.53 5.28
N SER A 17 -2.71 1.90 4.03
CA SER A 17 -1.85 1.10 3.15
C SER A 17 -0.44 0.93 3.71
N ILE A 18 0.15 2.00 4.27
CA ILE A 18 1.46 1.92 4.93
C ILE A 18 1.42 1.01 6.16
N ARG A 19 0.38 1.15 7.00
CA ARG A 19 0.25 0.32 8.21
C ARG A 19 0.16 -1.15 7.84
N LEU A 20 -0.73 -1.49 6.91
CA LEU A 20 -0.93 -2.86 6.45
C LEU A 20 0.33 -3.43 5.78
N ALA A 21 1.03 -2.65 4.96
CA ALA A 21 2.28 -3.09 4.35
C ALA A 21 3.33 -3.51 5.39
N ARG A 22 3.50 -2.71 6.44
CA ARG A 22 4.42 -3.02 7.55
C ARG A 22 3.99 -4.26 8.32
N GLU A 23 2.69 -4.43 8.57
CA GLU A 23 2.14 -5.62 9.21
C GLU A 23 2.37 -6.88 8.38
N CYS A 24 2.16 -6.81 7.06
CA CYS A 24 2.48 -7.91 6.15
C CYS A 24 3.97 -8.27 6.19
N ARG A 25 4.88 -7.28 6.17
CA ARG A 25 6.32 -7.53 6.32
C ARG A 25 6.63 -8.20 7.65
N TYR A 26 6.04 -7.78 8.78
CA TYR A 26 6.26 -8.44 10.07
C TYR A 26 5.93 -9.95 10.04
N VAL A 27 4.96 -10.38 9.25
CA VAL A 27 4.61 -11.79 9.08
C VAL A 27 5.67 -12.55 8.29
N VAL A 28 6.19 -11.95 7.21
CA VAL A 28 7.10 -12.63 6.29
C VAL A 28 8.59 -12.34 6.54
N GLN A 29 8.93 -11.43 7.47
CA GLN A 29 10.32 -10.95 7.68
C GLN A 29 11.30 -12.06 8.02
N GLY A 30 10.84 -13.17 8.63
CA GLY A 30 11.69 -14.34 8.91
C GLY A 30 12.14 -15.10 7.65
N CYS A 31 11.52 -14.83 6.50
CA CYS A 31 11.86 -15.40 5.20
C CYS A 31 12.67 -14.44 4.32
N LEU A 32 12.94 -13.21 4.81
CA LEU A 32 13.58 -12.13 4.06
C LEU A 32 14.91 -11.77 4.70
N ARG A 33 15.83 -11.26 3.89
CA ARG A 33 17.00 -10.52 4.39
C ARG A 33 16.59 -9.10 4.77
N GLU A 34 17.30 -8.48 5.70
CA GLU A 34 16.97 -7.13 6.19
C GLU A 34 16.98 -6.09 5.05
N GLU A 35 17.90 -6.23 4.09
CA GLU A 35 17.97 -5.35 2.91
C GLU A 35 16.70 -5.42 2.03
N GLU A 36 15.95 -6.52 2.09
CA GLU A 36 14.74 -6.74 1.29
C GLU A 36 13.49 -6.14 1.94
N TRP A 37 13.54 -5.75 3.22
CA TRP A 37 12.38 -5.30 3.98
C TRP A 37 11.70 -4.07 3.36
N SER A 38 12.50 -3.10 2.93
CA SER A 38 11.97 -1.87 2.33
C SER A 38 11.31 -2.09 0.97
N LEU A 39 11.87 -2.99 0.15
CA LEU A 39 11.29 -3.42 -1.11
C LEU A 39 9.97 -4.16 -0.88
N CYS A 40 9.94 -5.04 0.12
CA CYS A 40 8.75 -5.78 0.50
C CYS A 40 7.61 -4.84 0.96
N ASP A 41 7.92 -3.87 1.83
CA ASP A 41 6.97 -2.84 2.25
C ASP A 41 6.40 -2.05 1.05
N GLN A 42 7.24 -1.71 0.06
CA GLN A 42 6.80 -0.98 -1.14
C GLN A 42 5.84 -1.80 -2.01
N GLU A 43 6.14 -3.07 -2.23
CA GLU A 43 5.28 -3.95 -3.03
C GLU A 43 3.95 -4.22 -2.33
N PHE A 44 3.96 -4.49 -1.02
CA PHE A 44 2.72 -4.61 -0.25
C PHE A 44 1.91 -3.32 -0.30
N TYR A 45 2.55 -2.16 -0.08
CA TYR A 45 1.87 -0.87 -0.17
C TYR A 45 1.18 -0.68 -1.53
N ARG A 46 1.85 -1.02 -2.65
CA ARG A 46 1.28 -0.91 -4.01
C ARG A 46 0.02 -1.76 -4.17
N VAL A 47 0.10 -3.04 -3.79
CA VAL A 47 -1.04 -3.99 -3.92
C VAL A 47 -2.21 -3.56 -3.04
N ILE A 48 -1.94 -3.27 -1.76
CA ILE A 48 -2.96 -2.87 -0.78
C ILE A 48 -3.63 -1.57 -1.21
N ARG A 49 -2.85 -0.56 -1.59
CA ARG A 49 -3.38 0.72 -2.04
C ARG A 49 -4.26 0.55 -3.27
N SER A 50 -3.81 -0.24 -4.25
CA SER A 50 -4.58 -0.49 -5.47
C SER A 50 -5.97 -1.06 -5.18
N GLY A 51 -6.04 -2.07 -4.29
CA GLY A 51 -7.30 -2.67 -3.88
C GLY A 51 -8.20 -1.72 -3.09
N LEU A 52 -7.64 -0.94 -2.15
CA LEU A 52 -8.41 0.04 -1.38
C LEU A 52 -8.97 1.17 -2.25
N GLU A 53 -8.18 1.66 -3.23
CA GLU A 53 -8.66 2.67 -4.16
C GLU A 53 -9.72 2.11 -5.12
N GLU A 54 -9.63 0.85 -5.52
CA GLU A 54 -10.68 0.20 -6.31
C GLU A 54 -11.99 0.09 -5.53
N LEU A 55 -11.93 -0.33 -4.27
CA LEU A 55 -13.09 -0.38 -3.39
C LEU A 55 -13.72 1.01 -3.22
N ALA A 56 -12.91 2.02 -2.91
CA ALA A 56 -13.37 3.40 -2.74
C ALA A 56 -13.99 3.99 -4.02
N ARG A 57 -13.53 3.57 -5.22
CA ARG A 57 -14.17 3.97 -6.49
C ARG A 57 -15.53 3.30 -6.69
N LYS A 58 -15.70 2.04 -6.27
CA LYS A 58 -16.96 1.30 -6.36
C LYS A 58 -18.04 1.83 -5.42
N GLU A 59 -17.63 2.41 -4.28
CA GLU A 59 -18.54 2.99 -3.29
C GLU A 59 -18.98 4.44 -3.63
N LYS A 60 -18.34 5.09 -4.61
CA LYS A 60 -18.81 6.39 -5.10
C LYS A 60 -20.10 6.19 -5.92
N PRO A 61 -21.21 6.85 -5.57
CA PRO A 61 -22.49 6.73 -6.28
C PRO A 61 -22.42 7.27 -7.71
#